data_AF-A0A7J4PY01-F1
#
_entry.id   AF-A0A7J4PY01-F1
#
_cell.length_a   1.000
_cell.length_b   1.000
_cell.length_c   1.000
_cell.angle_alpha   90.00
_cell.angle_beta   90.00
_cell.angle_gamma   90.00
#
_symmetry.space_group_name_H-M   'P 1'
#
loop_
_entity.id
_entity.type
_entity.pdbx_description
1 polymer ?
#
loop_
_entity_poly.entity_id
_entity_poly.type
_entity_poly.pdbx_seq_one_letter_code
_entity_poly.pdbx_strand_id
1 'polypeptide(L)'
;RPKNPAPGAILYAALEGMFVGGISFMYEGAYSGIVMQAGLGTICLIGTMYFLWSAKIIKATPAFQAAVISLTIGVGILYAISFMLSMFTSFSVPFLHSSGPLGILLTLFILGLASMNLILDFHFIEYGISNNTPKTGEWWGAFGLLITVIWVYIEMIRLISKIRNQ
;
A
#
# COMPACT_ATOMS: atom_id res chain seq x y z
N ARG A 1 -24.73 -16.08 -12.73
CA ARG A 1 -24.51 -15.82 -11.28
C ARG A 1 -23.41 -16.76 -10.78
N PRO A 2 -22.14 -16.34 -10.67
CA PRO A 2 -21.22 -17.05 -9.77
C PRO A 2 -21.64 -16.68 -8.34
N LYS A 3 -21.99 -17.70 -7.55
CA LYS A 3 -22.61 -17.56 -6.22
C LYS A 3 -21.59 -17.54 -5.08
N ASN A 4 -20.28 -17.48 -5.37
CA ASN A 4 -19.24 -17.32 -4.37
C ASN A 4 -17.91 -16.83 -4.99
N PRO A 5 -17.53 -15.54 -4.85
CA PRO A 5 -16.22 -15.03 -5.26
C PRO A 5 -15.08 -15.41 -4.29
N ALA A 6 -15.40 -16.01 -3.14
CA ALA A 6 -14.46 -16.36 -2.08
C ALA A 6 -13.27 -17.25 -2.50
N PRO A 7 -13.39 -18.26 -3.40
CA PRO A 7 -12.25 -19.10 -3.77
C PRO A 7 -11.15 -18.33 -4.50
N GLY A 8 -11.52 -17.36 -5.35
CA GLY A 8 -10.56 -16.52 -6.07
C GLY A 8 -9.81 -15.57 -5.14
N ALA A 9 -10.53 -14.97 -4.18
CA ALA A 9 -9.93 -14.10 -3.17
C ALA A 9 -9.00 -14.86 -2.21
N ILE A 10 -9.35 -16.09 -1.81
CA ILE A 10 -8.49 -16.94 -0.97
C ILE A 10 -7.23 -17.35 -1.72
N LEU A 11 -7.35 -17.77 -2.98
CA LEU A 11 -6.21 -18.11 -3.82
C LEU A 11 -5.30 -16.88 -4.03
N TYR A 12 -5.89 -15.72 -4.29
CA TYR A 12 -5.15 -14.47 -4.43
C TYR A 12 -4.43 -14.08 -3.13
N ALA A 13 -5.10 -14.12 -1.98
CA ALA A 13 -4.49 -13.84 -0.69
C ALA A 13 -3.36 -14.82 -0.34
N ALA A 14 -3.47 -16.09 -0.75
CA ALA A 14 -2.40 -17.08 -0.58
C ALA A 14 -1.19 -16.79 -1.48
N LEU A 15 -1.43 -16.40 -2.74
CA LEU A 15 -0.37 -16.00 -3.67
C LEU A 15 0.30 -14.70 -3.24
N GLU A 16 -0.47 -13.71 -2.79
CA GLU A 16 0.07 -12.47 -2.22
C GLU A 16 0.84 -12.72 -0.92
N GLY A 17 0.33 -13.58 -0.03
CA GLY A 17 1.04 -13.98 1.18
C GLY A 17 2.40 -14.62 0.87
N MET A 18 2.47 -15.48 -0.16
CA MET A 18 3.74 -16.02 -0.64
C MET A 18 4.65 -14.95 -1.25
N PHE A 19 4.11 -14.03 -2.03
CA PHE A 19 4.89 -12.94 -2.64
C PHE A 19 5.48 -12.01 -1.59
N VAL A 20 4.65 -11.53 -0.66
CA VAL A 20 5.05 -10.68 0.46
C VAL A 20 6.00 -11.42 1.41
N GLY A 21 5.76 -12.71 1.67
CA GLY A 21 6.65 -13.56 2.45
C GLY A 21 8.02 -13.74 1.81
N GLY A 22 8.09 -13.92 0.49
CA GLY A 22 9.33 -13.99 -0.27
C GLY A 22 10.14 -12.69 -0.19
N ILE A 23 9.48 -11.54 -0.40
CA ILE A 23 10.10 -10.22 -0.22
C ILE A 23 10.60 -10.06 1.22
N SER A 24 9.78 -10.40 2.20
CA SER A 24 10.14 -10.30 3.62
C SER A 24 11.37 -11.15 3.94
N PHE A 25 11.47 -12.37 3.42
CA PHE A 25 12.63 -13.24 3.60
C PHE A 25 13.91 -12.65 2.99
N MET A 26 13.82 -12.06 1.79
CA MET A 26 14.95 -11.37 1.15
C MET A 26 15.45 -10.19 2.00
N TYR A 27 14.54 -9.37 2.54
CA TYR A 27 14.90 -8.22 3.37
C TYR A 27 15.39 -8.62 4.75
N GLU A 28 14.84 -9.67 5.36
CA GLU A 28 15.28 -10.20 6.66
C GLU A 28 16.71 -10.75 6.59
N GLY A 29 17.07 -11.41 5.48
CA GLY A 29 18.44 -11.89 5.24
C GLY A 29 19.47 -10.75 5.09
N ALA A 30 19.05 -9.57 4.64
CA ALA A 30 19.90 -8.39 4.54
C ALA A 30 19.88 -7.51 5.80
N TYR A 31 18.75 -7.44 6.50
CA TYR A 31 18.51 -6.62 7.68
C TYR A 31 17.73 -7.41 8.73
N SER A 32 18.43 -8.00 9.70
CA SER A 32 17.78 -8.76 10.77
C SER A 32 16.78 -7.88 11.56
N GLY A 33 15.59 -8.43 11.80
CA GLY A 33 14.49 -7.80 12.55
C GLY A 33 13.73 -6.72 11.78
N ILE A 34 13.99 -6.52 10.49
CA ILE A 34 13.29 -5.50 9.69
C ILE A 34 11.82 -5.85 9.49
N VAL A 35 11.50 -7.14 9.35
CA VAL A 35 10.14 -7.62 9.13
C VAL A 35 9.26 -7.33 10.34
N MET A 36 9.77 -7.57 11.55
CA MET A 36 9.04 -7.30 12.78
C MET A 36 8.78 -5.79 12.97
N GLN A 37 9.80 -4.94 12.70
CA GLN A 37 9.64 -3.49 12.80
C GLN A 37 8.66 -2.94 11.75
N ALA A 38 8.74 -3.43 10.51
CA ALA A 38 7.82 -3.03 9.45
C ALA A 38 6.38 -3.46 9.74
N GLY A 39 6.19 -4.68 10.28
CA GLY A 39 4.89 -5.19 10.69
C GLY A 39 4.27 -4.33 11.80
N LEU A 40 5.02 -4.05 12.86
CA LEU A 40 4.58 -3.17 13.95
C LEU A 40 4.28 -1.75 13.46
N GLY A 41 5.15 -1.18 12.63
CA GLY A 41 4.95 0.15 12.03
C GLY A 41 3.68 0.22 11.17
N THR A 42 3.42 -0.82 10.40
CA THR A 42 2.21 -0.93 9.56
C THR A 42 0.95 -0.98 10.41
N ILE A 43 0.93 -1.81 11.46
CA ILE A 43 -0.21 -1.90 12.39
C ILE A 43 -0.46 -0.56 13.08
N CYS A 44 0.60 0.12 13.55
CA CYS A 44 0.50 1.44 14.16
C CYS A 44 -0.04 2.50 13.18
N LEU A 45 0.42 2.48 11.92
CA LEU A 45 -0.02 3.42 10.89
C LEU A 45 -1.49 3.19 10.54
N ILE A 46 -1.88 1.94 10.30
CA ILE A 46 -3.28 1.57 10.01
C ILE A 46 -4.18 1.97 11.19
N GLY A 47 -3.77 1.65 12.43
CA GLY A 47 -4.52 2.02 13.63
C GLY A 47 -4.68 3.53 13.78
N THR A 48 -3.64 4.30 13.48
CA THR A 48 -3.68 5.77 13.51
C THR A 48 -4.60 6.32 12.43
N MET A 49 -4.52 5.81 11.20
CA MET A 49 -5.39 6.24 10.10
C MET A 49 -6.86 5.89 10.36
N TYR A 50 -7.10 4.69 10.89
CA TYR A 50 -8.43 4.26 11.31
C TYR A 50 -8.98 5.17 12.42
N PHE A 51 -8.17 5.50 13.42
CA PHE A 51 -8.56 6.42 14.49
C PHE A 51 -8.88 7.83 13.96
N LEU A 52 -8.02 8.39 13.10
CA LEU A 52 -8.23 9.71 12.49
C LEU A 52 -9.52 9.78 11.66
N TRP A 53 -9.82 8.69 10.94
CA TRP A 53 -11.04 8.55 10.16
C TRP A 53 -12.27 8.38 11.06
N SER A 54 -12.22 7.47 12.04
CA SER A 54 -13.32 7.20 12.98
C SER A 54 -13.66 8.43 13.83
N ALA A 55 -12.65 9.20 14.22
CA ALA A 55 -12.82 10.48 14.91
C ALA A 55 -13.37 11.61 14.00
N LYS A 56 -13.60 11.33 12.71
CA LYS A 56 -14.06 12.28 11.68
C LYS A 56 -13.19 13.54 11.55
N ILE A 57 -11.92 13.44 11.95
CA ILE A 57 -10.93 14.52 11.83
C ILE A 57 -10.61 14.75 10.35
N ILE A 58 -10.48 13.66 9.58
CA ILE A 58 -10.25 13.70 8.13
C ILE A 58 -11.52 13.26 7.41
N LYS A 59 -12.12 14.17 6.64
CA LYS A 59 -13.29 13.88 5.79
C LYS A 59 -12.83 13.59 4.37
N ALA A 60 -13.23 12.46 3.83
CA ALA A 60 -12.99 12.09 2.43
C ALA A 60 -13.89 12.90 1.49
N THR A 61 -13.57 14.19 1.29
CA THR A 61 -14.29 15.03 0.33
C THR A 61 -14.03 14.56 -1.10
N PRO A 62 -14.95 14.77 -2.06
CA PRO A 62 -14.75 14.35 -3.46
C PRO A 62 -13.43 14.87 -4.06
N ALA A 63 -13.02 16.10 -3.69
CA ALA A 63 -11.74 16.67 -4.09
C ALA A 63 -10.54 15.91 -3.50
N PHE A 64 -10.60 15.54 -2.22
CA PHE A 64 -9.56 14.71 -1.58
C PHE A 64 -9.46 13.33 -2.23
N GLN A 65 -10.59 12.68 -2.50
CA GLN A 65 -10.62 11.38 -3.18
C GLN A 65 -9.97 11.46 -4.57
N ALA A 66 -10.37 12.44 -5.38
CA ALA A 66 -9.79 12.66 -6.71
C ALA A 66 -8.28 12.96 -6.65
N ALA A 67 -7.84 13.76 -5.67
CA ALA A 67 -6.42 14.06 -5.47
C ALA A 67 -5.61 12.80 -5.12
N VAL A 68 -6.05 12.00 -4.14
CA VAL A 68 -5.33 10.79 -3.73
C VAL A 68 -5.32 9.73 -4.83
N ILE A 69 -6.43 9.54 -5.54
CA ILE A 69 -6.50 8.59 -6.66
C ILE A 69 -5.56 9.03 -7.80
N SER A 70 -5.59 10.31 -8.18
CA SER A 70 -4.72 10.82 -9.25
C SER A 70 -3.23 10.71 -8.89
N LEU A 71 -2.86 11.01 -7.64
CA LEU A 71 -1.50 10.82 -7.12
C LEU A 71 -1.10 9.34 -7.14
N THR A 72 -2.00 8.43 -6.75
CA THR A 72 -1.76 6.98 -6.73
C THR A 72 -1.50 6.44 -8.14
N ILE A 73 -2.32 6.85 -9.10
CA ILE A 73 -2.13 6.52 -10.51
C ILE A 73 -0.79 7.11 -11.01
N GLY A 74 -0.47 8.35 -10.63
CA GLY A 74 0.79 8.99 -10.96
C GLY A 74 2.01 8.20 -10.47
N VAL A 75 2.01 7.76 -9.21
CA VAL A 75 3.06 6.91 -8.64
C VAL A 75 3.12 5.56 -9.38
N GLY A 76 1.98 4.96 -9.69
CA GLY A 76 1.92 3.71 -10.47
C GLY A 76 2.55 3.85 -11.85
N ILE A 77 2.27 4.96 -12.55
CA ILE A 77 2.88 5.27 -13.86
C ILE A 77 4.38 5.49 -13.70
N LEU A 78 4.83 6.23 -12.67
CA LEU A 78 6.26 6.44 -12.42
C LEU A 78 7.00 5.12 -12.21
N TYR A 79 6.41 4.17 -11.47
CA TYR A 79 6.98 2.83 -11.30
C TYR A 79 6.97 2.03 -12.61
N ALA A 80 5.89 2.10 -13.40
CA ALA A 80 5.80 1.41 -14.69
C ALA A 80 6.84 1.93 -15.70
N ILE A 81 7.00 3.25 -15.78
CA ILE A 81 8.04 3.91 -16.60
C ILE A 81 9.42 3.46 -16.13
N SER A 82 9.67 3.48 -14.81
CA SER A 82 10.96 3.05 -14.26
C SER A 82 11.28 1.60 -14.57
N PHE A 83 10.28 0.71 -14.50
CA PHE A 83 10.41 -0.69 -14.87
C PHE A 83 10.71 -0.88 -16.37
N MET A 84 9.99 -0.16 -17.24
CA MET A 84 10.23 -0.16 -18.69
C MET A 84 11.64 0.33 -19.03
N LEU A 85 12.07 1.47 -18.46
CA LEU A 85 13.41 2.01 -18.68
C LEU A 85 14.50 1.02 -18.21
N SER A 86 14.29 0.36 -17.07
CA SER A 86 15.20 -0.68 -16.56
C SER A 86 15.30 -1.92 -17.45
N MET A 87 14.27 -2.25 -18.25
CA MET A 87 14.31 -3.38 -19.19
C MET A 87 15.05 -3.03 -20.49
N PHE A 88 14.95 -1.78 -20.94
CA PHE A 88 15.51 -1.35 -22.23
C PHE A 88 16.88 -0.65 -22.11
N THR A 89 17.29 -0.22 -20.91
CA THR A 89 18.55 0.50 -20.68
C THR A 89 19.24 0.02 -19.40
N SER A 90 20.57 -0.13 -19.40
CA SER A 90 21.38 -0.33 -18.17
C SER A 90 21.48 0.92 -17.27
N PHE A 91 20.71 1.97 -17.58
CA PHE A 91 20.56 3.14 -16.71
C PHE A 91 19.56 2.79 -15.61
N SER A 92 20.11 2.39 -14.46
CA SER A 92 19.38 2.45 -13.20
C SER A 92 18.94 3.90 -12.96
N VAL A 93 17.64 4.15 -12.89
CA VAL A 93 17.11 5.47 -12.51
C VAL A 93 17.70 5.83 -11.14
N PRO A 94 18.58 6.86 -11.03
CA PRO A 94 19.33 7.11 -9.80
C PRO A 94 18.42 7.43 -8.61
N PHE A 95 17.25 8.00 -8.88
CA PHE A 95 16.31 8.44 -7.84
C PHE A 95 15.57 7.31 -7.11
N LEU A 96 15.48 6.11 -7.71
CA LEU A 96 14.79 4.96 -7.10
C LEU A 96 15.73 4.00 -6.36
N HIS A 97 17.00 3.91 -6.80
CA HIS A 97 18.01 3.01 -6.22
C HIS A 97 19.09 3.72 -5.39
N SER A 98 19.12 5.06 -5.36
CA SER A 98 20.03 5.78 -4.47
C SER A 98 19.50 5.74 -3.03
N SER A 99 20.32 5.24 -2.10
CA SER A 99 20.18 5.40 -0.64
C SER A 99 20.36 6.86 -0.17
N GLY A 100 20.30 7.83 -1.09
CA GLY A 100 20.42 9.25 -0.78
C GLY A 100 19.18 9.80 -0.07
N PRO A 101 19.29 10.97 0.58
CA PRO A 101 18.18 11.64 1.30
C PRO A 101 16.91 11.82 0.46
N LEU A 102 17.05 12.01 -0.86
CA LEU A 102 15.94 12.10 -1.80
C LEU A 102 15.14 10.80 -1.93
N GLY A 103 15.82 9.65 -1.86
CA GLY A 103 15.18 8.34 -1.92
C GLY A 103 14.34 8.05 -0.67
N ILE A 104 14.80 8.50 0.50
CA ILE A 104 14.04 8.41 1.75
C ILE A 104 12.81 9.32 1.70
N LEU A 105 12.99 10.57 1.25
CA LEU A 105 11.90 11.54 1.15
C LEU A 105 10.80 11.06 0.21
N LEU A 106 11.17 10.50 -0.95
CA LEU A 106 10.21 9.94 -1.90
C LEU A 106 9.46 8.74 -1.30
N THR A 107 10.15 7.82 -0.64
CA THR A 107 9.51 6.66 0.02
C THR A 107 8.58 7.10 1.15
N LEU A 108 8.97 8.11 1.92
CA LEU A 108 8.12 8.71 2.95
C LEU A 108 6.86 9.35 2.34
N PHE A 109 7.01 10.05 1.21
CA PHE A 109 5.88 10.62 0.47
C PHE A 109 4.91 9.55 -0.04
N ILE A 110 5.42 8.48 -0.63
CA ILE A 110 4.62 7.37 -1.15
C ILE A 110 3.94 6.62 0.00
N LEU A 111 4.62 6.44 1.13
CA LEU A 111 4.03 5.88 2.34
C LEU A 111 2.88 6.75 2.88
N GLY A 112 3.07 8.07 2.89
CA GLY A 112 2.02 9.03 3.23
C GLY A 112 0.82 8.90 2.30
N LEU A 113 1.06 8.81 0.99
CA LEU A 113 0.01 8.59 -0.01
C LEU A 113 -0.73 7.26 0.18
N ALA A 114 0.00 6.17 0.44
CA ALA A 114 -0.59 4.86 0.74
C ALA A 114 -1.45 4.92 2.00
N SER A 115 -1.01 5.64 3.03
CA SER A 115 -1.80 5.86 4.25
C SER A 115 -3.09 6.66 3.99
N MET A 116 -3.06 7.62 3.06
CA MET A 116 -4.26 8.34 2.63
C MET A 116 -5.23 7.46 1.84
N ASN A 117 -4.74 6.50 1.05
CA ASN A 117 -5.60 5.51 0.39
C ASN A 117 -6.40 4.67 1.41
N LEU A 118 -5.83 4.35 2.58
CA LEU A 118 -6.58 3.64 3.63
C LEU A 118 -7.84 4.42 4.05
N ILE A 119 -7.78 5.75 4.09
CA ILE A 119 -8.94 6.60 4.42
C ILE A 119 -10.03 6.45 3.35
N LEU A 120 -9.64 6.33 2.08
CA LEU A 120 -10.57 6.08 0.98
C LEU A 120 -11.19 4.69 1.09
N ASP A 121 -10.40 3.68 1.44
CA ASP A 121 -10.88 2.31 1.63
C ASP A 121 -11.89 2.24 2.79
N PHE A 122 -11.59 2.87 3.93
CA PHE A 122 -12.53 2.95 5.05
C PHE A 122 -13.82 3.66 4.69
N HIS A 123 -13.72 4.78 3.97
CA HIS A 123 -14.89 5.50 3.48
C HIS A 123 -15.72 4.65 2.51
N PHE A 124 -15.09 3.92 1.60
CA PHE A 124 -15.78 3.04 0.65
C PHE A 124 -16.52 1.91 1.36
N ILE A 125 -15.90 1.31 2.39
CA ILE A 125 -16.52 0.27 3.21
C ILE A 125 -17.73 0.82 3.99
N GLU A 126 -17.57 1.95 4.67
CA GLU A 126 -18.67 2.56 5.46
C GLU A 126 -19.84 3.00 4.57
N TYR A 127 -19.55 3.62 3.42
CA TYR A 127 -20.55 4.01 2.43
C TYR A 127 -21.24 2.79 1.80
N GLY A 128 -20.50 1.70 1.58
CA GLY A 128 -21.04 0.44 1.07
C GLY A 128 -22.05 -0.20 2.03
N ILE A 129 -21.75 -0.15 3.34
CA ILE A 129 -22.61 -0.65 4.42
C ILE A 129 -23.85 0.24 4.58
N SER A 130 -23.68 1.58 4.60
CA SER A 130 -24.80 2.51 4.82
C SER A 130 -25.87 2.47 3.74
N ASN A 131 -25.50 2.10 2.51
CA ASN A 131 -26.40 2.05 1.36
C ASN A 131 -27.05 0.67 1.11
N ASN A 132 -26.94 -0.29 2.03
CA ASN A 132 -27.47 -1.66 1.85
C ASN A 132 -27.05 -2.29 0.49
N THR A 133 -25.82 -2.03 0.07
CA THR A 133 -25.29 -2.53 -1.21
C THR A 133 -25.29 -4.07 -1.20
N PRO A 134 -25.62 -4.76 -2.31
CA PRO A 134 -25.64 -6.24 -2.35
C PRO A 134 -24.35 -6.84 -1.78
N LYS A 135 -24.42 -7.97 -1.06
CA LYS A 135 -23.30 -8.68 -0.38
C LYS A 135 -22.01 -8.86 -1.21
N THR A 136 -22.08 -8.73 -2.54
CA THR A 136 -20.92 -8.72 -3.43
C THR A 136 -20.06 -7.45 -3.33
N GLY A 137 -20.61 -6.31 -2.92
CA GLY A 137 -19.88 -5.04 -2.79
C GLY A 137 -18.92 -5.00 -1.59
N GLU A 138 -19.28 -5.64 -0.49
CA GLU A 138 -18.44 -5.75 0.72
C GLU A 138 -17.11 -6.44 0.43
N TRP A 139 -17.13 -7.48 -0.42
CA TRP A 139 -15.92 -8.21 -0.83
C TRP A 139 -14.94 -7.33 -1.61
N TRP A 140 -15.44 -6.48 -2.50
CA TRP A 140 -14.58 -5.55 -3.26
C TRP A 140 -13.98 -4.48 -2.36
N GLY A 141 -14.72 -4.01 -1.35
CA GLY A 141 -14.19 -3.07 -0.36
C GLY A 141 -13.10 -3.67 0.52
N ALA A 142 -13.32 -4.90 1.02
CA ALA A 142 -12.32 -5.63 1.80
C ALA A 142 -11.06 -5.96 0.97
N PHE A 143 -11.23 -6.27 -0.32
CA PHE A 143 -10.14 -6.54 -1.24
C PHE A 143 -9.26 -5.31 -1.50
N GLY A 144 -9.88 -4.15 -1.78
CA GLY A 144 -9.15 -2.88 -1.96
C GLY A 144 -8.34 -2.53 -0.71
N LEU A 145 -8.96 -2.64 0.46
CA LEU A 145 -8.29 -2.43 1.75
C LEU A 145 -7.07 -3.35 1.91
N LEU A 146 -7.20 -4.63 1.57
CA LEU A 146 -6.11 -5.60 1.70
C LEU A 146 -4.92 -5.24 0.80
N ILE A 147 -5.16 -4.83 -0.44
CA ILE A 147 -4.10 -4.36 -1.35
C ILE A 147 -3.38 -3.14 -0.77
N THR A 148 -4.15 -2.16 -0.28
CA THR A 148 -3.56 -0.95 0.32
C THR A 148 -2.73 -1.29 1.56
N VAL A 149 -3.20 -2.21 2.40
CA VAL A 149 -2.44 -2.68 3.58
C VAL A 149 -1.11 -3.33 3.17
N ILE A 150 -1.12 -4.19 2.14
CA ILE A 150 0.10 -4.79 1.60
C ILE A 150 1.04 -3.72 1.04
N TRP A 151 0.50 -2.73 0.33
CA TRP A 151 1.28 -1.63 -0.20
C TRP A 151 1.96 -0.82 0.91
N VAL A 152 1.22 -0.47 1.97
CA VAL A 152 1.78 0.20 3.16
C VAL A 152 2.90 -0.62 3.78
N TYR A 153 2.71 -1.95 3.90
CA TYR A 153 3.72 -2.84 4.46
C TYR A 153 5.02 -2.86 3.64
N ILE A 154 4.91 -2.99 2.32
CA ILE A 154 6.07 -2.98 1.41
C ILE A 154 6.80 -1.63 1.49
N GLU A 155 6.06 -0.53 1.54
CA GLU A 155 6.67 0.81 1.64
C GLU A 155 7.31 1.04 3.02
N MET A 156 6.77 0.44 4.09
CA MET A 156 7.40 0.45 5.41
C MET A 156 8.72 -0.33 5.45
N ILE A 157 8.77 -1.54 4.87
CA ILE A 157 10.03 -2.27 4.73
C ILE A 157 11.03 -1.41 3.95
N ARG A 158 10.60 -0.80 2.84
CA ARG A 158 11.44 0.05 2.00
C ARG A 158 11.97 1.27 2.75
N LEU A 159 11.13 1.92 3.57
CA LEU A 159 11.53 3.06 4.39
C LEU A 159 12.60 2.65 5.41
N ILE A 160 12.34 1.61 6.19
CA ILE A 160 13.27 1.13 7.22
C ILE A 160 14.57 0.66 6.59
N SER A 161 14.50 -0.03 5.45
CA SER A 161 15.68 -0.50 4.72
C SER A 161 16.54 0.67 4.26
N LYS A 162 15.94 1.73 3.68
CA LYS A 162 16.69 2.92 3.26
C LYS A 162 17.33 3.66 4.42
N ILE A 163 16.68 3.71 5.58
CA ILE A 163 17.24 4.34 6.79
C ILE A 163 18.42 3.52 7.34
N ARG A 164 18.35 2.19 7.29
CA ARG A 164 19.41 1.29 7.78
C ARG A 164 20.59 1.15 6.82
N ASN A 165 20.39 1.40 5.53
CA ASN A 165 21.40 1.29 4.48
C ASN A 165 22.13 2.63 4.21
N GLN A 166 22.12 3.54 5.19
CA GLN A 166 22.86 4.80 5.17
C GLN A 166 24.23 4.66 5.83
#